data_AF-A0A1R1MKT0-F1
#
_entry.id   AF-A0A1R1MKT0-F1
#
_cell.length_a   1.000
_cell.length_b   1.000
_cell.length_c   1.000
_cell.angle_alpha   90.00
_cell.angle_beta   90.00
_cell.angle_gamma   90.00
#
_symmetry.space_group_name_H-M   'P 1'
#
loop_
_entity.id
_entity.type
_entity.pdbx_description
1 polymer ?
#
loop_
_entity_poly.entity_id
_entity_poly.type
_entity_poly.pdbx_seq_one_letter_code
_entity_poly.pdbx_strand_id
1 'polypeptide(L)'
;MALKNKLLIVIGIFTGIIVAFIAAVFLFLYKPSFFLSLIFGKEEIPIVKKEENTTLTQKELYRLEEVVTKNLVEIKEGIALHPAVVLKVTQNGNQTDAYILTISELEWPFIKTLIRGGITLDKVKQVYKCGNIYLIDYDITGMWVPSVKAGPFIDKGVIVPGIDNGEPIIMPFYGNCTQTSGLVFNNFGDFAGVCVTGKFVPSDFIETLNPSTCIPLLHPENETENATGSVTNSTTATVPTLNRTNITTGNNITQNGTTNQDSTEEK
;
A
#
# COMPACT_ATOMS: atom_id res chain seq x y z
N MET A 1 4.89 -73.45 42.89
CA MET A 1 4.07 -72.21 42.96
C MET A 1 4.82 -70.98 43.50
N ALA A 2 5.81 -71.12 44.39
CA ALA A 2 6.51 -69.96 45.00
C ALA A 2 7.32 -69.08 44.02
N LEU A 3 7.85 -69.64 42.92
CA LEU A 3 8.66 -68.89 41.93
C LEU A 3 7.81 -67.90 41.10
N LYS A 4 6.57 -68.28 40.74
CA LYS A 4 5.65 -67.44 39.96
C LYS A 4 5.23 -66.17 40.73
N ASN A 5 4.97 -66.29 42.04
CA ASN A 5 4.57 -65.14 42.86
C ASN A 5 5.72 -64.15 43.05
N LYS A 6 6.96 -64.62 43.22
CA LYS A 6 8.13 -63.73 43.32
C LYS A 6 8.40 -62.99 42.01
N LEU A 7 8.23 -63.66 40.87
CA LEU A 7 8.40 -63.04 39.54
C LEU A 7 7.34 -61.94 39.29
N LEU A 8 6.08 -62.18 39.65
CA LEU A 8 5.01 -61.19 39.50
C LEU A 8 5.23 -59.95 40.38
N ILE A 9 5.77 -60.12 41.59
CA ILE A 9 6.12 -59.01 42.47
C ILE A 9 7.24 -58.16 41.84
N VAL A 10 8.29 -58.79 41.30
CA VAL A 10 9.39 -58.08 40.64
C VAL A 10 8.91 -57.32 39.41
N ILE A 11 8.06 -57.94 38.57
CA ILE A 11 7.47 -57.28 37.40
C ILE A 11 6.60 -56.08 37.84
N GLY A 12 5.78 -56.24 38.89
CA GLY A 12 4.96 -55.14 39.42
C GLY A 12 5.79 -53.95 39.87
N ILE A 13 6.89 -54.19 40.59
CA ILE A 13 7.82 -53.13 41.03
C ILE A 13 8.46 -52.43 39.82
N PHE A 14 8.96 -53.21 38.86
CA PHE A 14 9.61 -52.66 37.67
C PHE A 14 8.65 -51.80 36.84
N THR A 15 7.41 -52.27 36.68
CA THR A 15 6.38 -51.53 35.93
C THR A 15 6.00 -50.23 36.65
N GLY A 16 5.90 -50.25 37.98
CA GLY A 16 5.65 -49.05 38.78
C GLY A 16 6.74 -47.99 38.63
N ILE A 17 8.01 -48.41 38.64
CA ILE A 17 9.15 -47.50 38.44
C ILE A 17 9.12 -46.88 37.04
N ILE A 18 8.84 -47.68 36.01
CA ILE A 18 8.75 -47.19 34.62
C ILE A 18 7.63 -46.15 34.48
N VAL A 19 6.45 -46.42 35.04
CA VAL A 19 5.31 -45.48 34.97
C VAL A 19 5.64 -44.17 35.69
N ALA A 20 6.26 -44.23 36.87
CA ALA A 20 6.69 -43.04 37.60
C ALA A 20 7.74 -42.23 36.82
N PHE A 21 8.69 -42.91 36.16
CA PHE A 21 9.72 -42.26 35.34
C PHE A 21 9.11 -41.55 34.13
N ILE A 22 8.20 -42.21 33.42
CA ILE A 22 7.50 -41.60 32.28
C ILE A 22 6.68 -40.38 32.72
N ALA A 23 5.96 -40.48 33.84
CA ALA A 23 5.22 -39.34 34.39
C ALA A 23 6.13 -38.15 34.73
N ALA A 24 7.31 -38.41 35.31
CA ALA A 24 8.30 -37.37 35.60
C ALA A 24 8.83 -36.69 34.32
N VAL A 25 9.11 -37.46 33.26
CA VAL A 25 9.54 -36.93 31.97
C VAL A 25 8.45 -36.07 31.33
N PHE A 26 7.19 -36.52 31.34
CA PHE A 26 6.07 -35.73 30.82
C PHE A 26 5.88 -34.42 31.58
N LEU A 27 6.00 -34.45 32.91
CA LEU A 27 5.90 -33.23 33.72
C LEU A 27 7.09 -32.28 33.47
N PHE A 28 8.29 -32.81 33.23
CA PHE A 28 9.46 -32.01 32.84
C PHE A 28 9.26 -31.33 31.48
N LEU A 29 8.68 -32.01 30.49
CA LEU A 29 8.39 -31.43 29.18
C LEU A 29 7.25 -30.39 29.25
N TYR A 30 6.25 -30.60 30.11
CA TYR A 30 5.09 -29.71 30.21
C TYR A 30 5.38 -28.42 30.99
N LYS A 31 6.18 -28.49 32.06
CA LYS A 31 6.60 -27.33 32.87
C LYS A 31 8.08 -27.47 33.27
N PRO A 32 9.01 -27.24 32.34
CA PRO A 32 10.44 -27.37 32.61
C PRO A 32 10.91 -26.41 33.71
N SER A 33 10.29 -25.23 33.83
CA SER A 33 10.62 -24.21 34.83
C SER A 33 10.41 -24.68 36.28
N PHE A 34 9.44 -25.55 36.54
CA PHE A 34 9.17 -26.07 37.89
C PHE A 34 10.28 -27.04 38.34
N PHE A 35 10.72 -27.96 37.48
CA PHE A 35 11.78 -28.91 37.80
C PHE A 35 13.17 -28.28 37.80
N LEU A 36 13.43 -27.34 36.88
CA LEU A 36 14.65 -26.55 36.90
C LEU A 36 14.79 -25.78 38.23
N SER A 37 13.69 -25.25 38.79
CA SER A 37 13.70 -24.59 40.09
C SER A 37 13.97 -25.54 41.29
N LEU A 38 13.62 -26.82 41.16
CA LEU A 38 13.86 -27.85 42.18
C LEU A 38 15.31 -28.35 42.17
N ILE A 39 15.96 -28.41 41.01
CA ILE A 39 17.34 -28.89 40.84
C ILE A 39 18.36 -27.76 41.05
N PHE A 40 18.08 -26.56 40.55
CA PHE A 40 19.03 -25.45 40.53
C PHE A 40 18.80 -24.41 41.64
N GLY A 41 17.83 -24.63 42.54
CA GLY A 41 17.45 -23.63 43.52
C GLY A 41 16.93 -22.35 42.86
N LYS A 42 16.51 -21.39 43.67
CA LYS A 42 16.01 -20.06 43.23
C LYS A 42 17.11 -19.17 42.65
N GLU A 43 18.08 -19.71 41.92
CA GLU A 43 18.90 -18.89 41.05
C GLU A 43 18.20 -18.77 39.71
N GLU A 44 17.64 -17.59 39.48
CA GLU A 44 17.25 -17.13 38.16
C GLU A 44 18.50 -17.25 37.28
N ILE A 45 18.59 -18.33 36.50
CA ILE A 45 19.46 -18.35 35.32
C ILE A 45 19.11 -17.04 34.62
N PRO A 46 20.06 -16.12 34.38
CA PRO A 46 19.78 -14.95 33.59
C PRO A 46 19.53 -15.50 32.19
N ILE A 47 18.27 -15.81 31.91
CA ILE A 47 17.73 -15.78 30.58
C ILE A 47 17.99 -14.32 30.23
N VAL A 48 19.09 -14.09 29.52
CA VAL A 48 19.33 -12.84 28.81
C VAL A 48 18.03 -12.65 28.08
N LYS A 49 17.16 -11.77 28.59
CA LYS A 49 16.06 -11.22 27.82
C LYS A 49 16.80 -10.66 26.64
N LYS A 50 16.76 -11.40 25.52
CA LYS A 50 17.13 -10.87 24.24
C LYS A 50 16.15 -9.73 24.09
N GLU A 51 16.60 -8.55 24.46
CA GLU A 51 15.90 -7.31 24.25
C GLU A 51 15.69 -7.30 22.75
N GLU A 52 14.50 -7.73 22.33
CA GLU A 52 14.16 -7.86 20.94
C GLU A 52 14.13 -6.44 20.45
N ASN A 53 15.25 -5.99 19.90
CA ASN A 53 15.42 -4.62 19.47
C ASN A 53 14.38 -4.38 18.37
N THR A 54 13.28 -3.76 18.79
CA THR A 54 12.09 -3.53 17.98
C THR A 54 12.39 -2.51 16.88
N THR A 55 13.55 -1.83 16.98
CA THR A 55 14.01 -0.86 15.99
C THR A 55 14.78 -1.53 14.86
N LEU A 56 14.73 -0.91 13.68
CA LEU A 56 15.58 -1.28 12.55
C LEU A 56 16.99 -0.75 12.78
N THR A 57 17.98 -1.63 12.68
CA THR A 57 19.39 -1.21 12.61
C THR A 57 19.63 -0.49 11.29
N GLN A 58 20.63 0.40 11.25
CA GLN A 58 20.97 1.16 10.03
C GLN A 58 21.30 0.24 8.84
N LYS A 59 21.93 -0.92 9.09
CA LYS A 59 22.24 -1.92 8.06
C LYS A 59 20.97 -2.58 7.51
N GLU A 60 20.00 -2.89 8.37
CA GLU A 60 18.71 -3.43 7.93
C GLU A 60 17.95 -2.40 7.12
N LEU A 61 17.95 -1.13 7.56
CA LEU A 61 17.28 -0.04 6.85
C LEU A 61 17.85 0.16 5.44
N TYR A 62 19.18 0.24 5.29
CA TYR A 62 19.82 0.38 3.98
C TYR A 62 19.51 -0.79 3.04
N ARG A 63 19.49 -2.02 3.57
CA ARG A 63 19.10 -3.21 2.78
C ARG A 63 17.64 -3.10 2.33
N LEU A 64 16.75 -2.67 3.22
CA LEU A 64 15.33 -2.50 2.90
C LEU A 64 15.12 -1.40 1.88
N GLU A 65 15.83 -0.27 1.98
CA GLU A 65 15.79 0.80 0.99
C GLU A 65 16.11 0.28 -0.41
N GLU A 66 17.18 -0.52 -0.55
CA GLU A 66 17.56 -1.09 -1.84
C GLU A 66 16.48 -2.03 -2.41
N VAL A 67 15.94 -2.93 -1.59
CA VAL A 67 14.92 -3.91 -2.01
C VAL A 67 13.60 -3.23 -2.34
N VAL A 68 13.13 -2.33 -1.47
CA VAL A 68 11.87 -1.60 -1.65
C VAL A 68 11.94 -0.73 -2.90
N THR A 69 13.04 0.00 -3.07
CA THR A 69 13.23 0.84 -4.26
C THR A 69 13.20 0.04 -5.57
N LYS A 70 13.64 -1.23 -5.56
CA LYS A 70 13.53 -2.12 -6.73
C LYS A 70 12.09 -2.57 -7.04
N ASN A 71 11.26 -2.68 -6.02
CA ASN A 71 9.87 -3.11 -6.13
C ASN A 71 8.87 -1.96 -6.35
N LEU A 72 9.31 -0.72 -6.11
CA LEU A 72 8.50 0.47 -6.34
C LEU A 72 8.35 0.78 -7.83
N VAL A 73 7.18 1.28 -8.14
CA VAL A 73 6.77 1.86 -9.42
C VAL A 73 6.50 3.33 -9.18
N GLU A 74 6.80 4.16 -10.17
CA GLU A 74 6.59 5.61 -10.09
C GLU A 74 5.45 5.99 -11.02
N ILE A 75 4.44 6.70 -10.51
CA ILE A 75 3.41 7.29 -11.34
C ILE A 75 3.72 8.77 -11.49
N LYS A 76 3.90 9.20 -12.74
CA LYS A 76 4.15 10.58 -13.11
C LYS A 76 2.84 11.28 -13.46
N GLU A 77 2.59 12.38 -12.78
CA GLU A 77 1.48 13.31 -13.01
C GLU A 77 2.07 14.72 -13.22
N GLY A 78 2.16 15.17 -14.47
CA GLY A 78 2.86 16.41 -14.80
C GLY A 78 4.34 16.37 -14.36
N ILE A 79 4.69 17.16 -13.34
CA ILE A 79 6.02 17.18 -12.70
C ILE A 79 6.09 16.37 -11.39
N ALA A 80 4.93 15.98 -10.84
CA ALA A 80 4.85 15.23 -9.60
C ALA A 80 5.08 13.72 -9.84
N LEU A 81 5.66 13.06 -8.85
CA LEU A 81 5.90 11.62 -8.84
C LEU A 81 5.24 11.00 -7.61
N HIS A 82 4.55 9.89 -7.82
CA HIS A 82 3.77 9.20 -6.79
C HIS A 82 4.22 7.74 -6.67
N PRO A 83 4.39 7.22 -5.46
CA PRO A 83 4.79 5.84 -5.26
C PRO A 83 3.61 4.89 -5.57
N ALA A 84 3.95 3.77 -6.18
CA ALA A 84 3.03 2.69 -6.49
C ALA A 84 3.75 1.33 -6.45
N VAL A 85 2.99 0.25 -6.55
CA VAL A 85 3.52 -1.11 -6.75
C VAL A 85 2.70 -1.84 -7.81
N VAL A 86 3.35 -2.74 -8.56
CA VAL A 86 2.62 -3.72 -9.37
C VAL A 86 2.01 -4.74 -8.43
N LEU A 87 0.73 -4.59 -8.08
CA LEU A 87 0.09 -5.47 -7.12
C LEU A 87 -0.08 -6.89 -7.66
N LYS A 88 -0.65 -7.01 -8.86
CA LYS A 88 -0.92 -8.30 -9.49
C LYS A 88 -0.88 -8.20 -11.00
N VAL A 89 -0.50 -9.30 -11.63
CA VAL A 89 -0.55 -9.48 -13.08
C VAL A 89 -1.44 -10.68 -13.36
N THR A 90 -2.42 -10.51 -14.24
CA THR A 90 -3.39 -11.54 -14.59
C THR A 90 -3.37 -11.77 -16.08
N GLN A 91 -3.42 -13.04 -16.50
CA GLN A 91 -3.53 -13.41 -17.90
C GLN A 91 -4.92 -13.99 -18.17
N ASN A 92 -5.65 -13.42 -19.13
CA ASN A 92 -6.95 -13.89 -19.57
C ASN A 92 -6.91 -14.15 -21.08
N GLY A 93 -6.67 -15.41 -21.45
CA GLY A 93 -6.47 -15.79 -22.85
C GLY A 93 -5.22 -15.11 -23.44
N ASN A 94 -5.44 -14.26 -24.46
CA ASN A 94 -4.38 -13.54 -25.16
C ASN A 94 -4.05 -12.18 -24.54
N GLN A 95 -4.81 -11.74 -23.54
CA GLN A 95 -4.62 -10.46 -22.88
C GLN A 95 -3.92 -10.65 -21.54
N THR A 96 -2.92 -9.83 -21.26
CA THR A 96 -2.25 -9.77 -19.95
C THR A 96 -2.52 -8.39 -19.36
N ASP A 97 -3.17 -8.35 -18.21
CA ASP A 97 -3.48 -7.12 -17.49
C ASP A 97 -2.56 -6.99 -16.26
N ALA A 98 -2.11 -5.77 -15.96
CA ALA A 98 -1.39 -5.43 -14.74
C ALA A 98 -2.19 -4.44 -13.91
N TYR A 99 -2.31 -4.72 -12.62
CA TYR A 99 -2.97 -3.86 -11.66
C TYR A 99 -1.92 -3.14 -10.82
N ILE A 100 -1.82 -1.83 -11.00
CA ILE A 100 -0.92 -0.96 -10.25
C ILE A 100 -1.68 -0.38 -9.07
N LEU A 101 -1.14 -0.52 -7.86
CA LEU A 101 -1.71 -0.02 -6.62
C LEU A 101 -1.04 1.30 -6.24
N THR A 102 -1.85 2.32 -5.96
CA THR A 102 -1.39 3.56 -5.32
C THR A 102 -2.40 4.05 -4.29
N ILE A 103 -1.94 4.92 -3.39
CA ILE A 103 -2.79 5.63 -2.43
C ILE A 103 -2.97 7.11 -2.82
N SER A 104 -2.31 7.56 -3.88
CA SER A 104 -2.43 8.93 -4.38
C SER A 104 -3.71 9.08 -5.21
N GLU A 105 -4.43 10.17 -4.96
CA GLU A 105 -5.51 10.63 -5.82
C GLU A 105 -4.89 11.45 -6.95
N LEU A 106 -5.10 11.01 -8.20
CA LEU A 106 -4.46 11.56 -9.39
C LEU A 106 -5.51 12.01 -10.41
N GLU A 107 -5.09 12.82 -11.37
CA GLU A 107 -5.83 13.31 -12.53
C GLU A 107 -5.78 12.28 -13.67
N TRP A 108 -6.78 11.39 -13.66
CA TRP A 108 -6.95 10.39 -14.71
C TRP A 108 -7.50 11.03 -16.01
N PRO A 109 -7.11 10.57 -17.22
CA PRO A 109 -6.16 9.50 -17.51
C PRO A 109 -4.72 9.98 -17.77
N PHE A 110 -4.36 11.21 -17.40
CA PHE A 110 -3.14 11.90 -17.86
C PHE A 110 -1.83 11.47 -17.17
N ILE A 111 -1.79 10.26 -16.64
CA ILE A 111 -0.65 9.74 -15.88
C ILE A 111 0.23 8.82 -16.72
N LYS A 112 1.50 8.71 -16.34
CA LYS A 112 2.42 7.70 -16.89
C LYS A 112 3.01 6.89 -15.77
N THR A 113 2.91 5.57 -15.87
CA THR A 113 3.49 4.66 -14.89
C THR A 113 4.84 4.17 -15.39
N LEU A 114 5.89 4.41 -14.60
CA LEU A 114 7.27 4.05 -14.88
C LEU A 114 7.67 2.87 -14.00
N ILE A 115 7.93 1.73 -14.63
CA ILE A 115 8.37 0.51 -13.95
C ILE A 115 9.89 0.38 -14.15
N ARG A 116 10.60 0.04 -13.07
CA ARG A 116 12.05 -0.20 -13.14
C ARG A 116 12.39 -1.24 -14.21
N GLY A 117 13.40 -0.93 -15.01
CA GLY A 117 13.72 -1.67 -16.23
C GLY A 117 13.33 -0.93 -17.52
N GLY A 118 12.79 0.29 -17.41
CA GLY A 118 12.52 1.17 -18.56
C GLY A 118 11.15 0.96 -19.21
N ILE A 119 10.26 0.20 -18.59
CA ILE A 119 8.90 -0.02 -19.07
C ILE A 119 8.06 1.20 -18.68
N THR A 120 7.42 1.81 -19.66
CA THR A 120 6.48 2.93 -19.45
C THR A 120 5.10 2.48 -19.87
N LEU A 121 4.12 2.60 -18.97
CA LEU A 121 2.70 2.35 -19.23
C LEU A 121 1.96 3.69 -19.24
N ASP A 122 1.43 4.07 -20.40
CA ASP A 122 0.78 5.36 -20.64
C ASP A 122 -0.69 5.24 -21.08
N LYS A 123 -1.16 4.02 -21.35
CA LYS A 123 -2.55 3.74 -21.73
C LYS A 123 -3.29 3.04 -20.61
N VAL A 124 -3.88 3.85 -19.72
CA VAL A 124 -4.74 3.33 -18.66
C VAL A 124 -6.03 2.77 -19.28
N LYS A 125 -6.34 1.50 -19.00
CA LYS A 125 -7.56 0.84 -19.45
C LYS A 125 -8.74 1.22 -18.56
N GLN A 126 -8.54 1.17 -17.24
CA GLN A 126 -9.56 1.52 -16.25
C GLN A 126 -8.88 1.91 -14.92
N VAL A 127 -9.52 2.76 -14.13
CA VAL A 127 -9.12 3.05 -12.75
C VAL A 127 -10.27 2.69 -11.81
N TYR A 128 -9.94 2.04 -10.70
CA TYR A 128 -10.89 1.63 -9.67
C TYR A 128 -10.51 2.25 -8.32
N LYS A 129 -11.47 2.95 -7.70
CA LYS A 129 -11.35 3.46 -6.33
C LYS A 129 -11.96 2.47 -5.34
N CYS A 130 -11.10 1.81 -4.57
CA CYS A 130 -11.44 0.80 -3.58
C CYS A 130 -11.28 1.39 -2.17
N GLY A 131 -12.20 2.27 -1.76
CA GLY A 131 -12.05 3.07 -0.54
C GLY A 131 -11.01 4.18 -0.72
N ASN A 132 -9.93 4.14 0.06
CA ASN A 132 -8.84 5.13 0.03
C ASN A 132 -7.61 4.65 -0.77
N ILE A 133 -7.83 3.68 -1.66
CA ILE A 133 -6.81 3.01 -2.45
C ILE A 133 -7.28 3.00 -3.90
N TYR A 134 -6.34 3.15 -4.83
CA TYR A 134 -6.60 3.18 -6.26
C TYR A 134 -5.90 1.99 -6.93
N LEU A 135 -6.64 1.27 -7.76
CA LEU A 135 -6.12 0.22 -8.64
C LEU A 135 -6.21 0.70 -10.09
N ILE A 136 -5.08 0.74 -10.78
CA ILE A 136 -4.98 1.17 -12.17
C ILE A 136 -4.76 -0.08 -13.02
N ASP A 137 -5.69 -0.35 -13.93
CA ASP A 137 -5.62 -1.46 -14.88
C ASP A 137 -4.93 -1.00 -16.16
N TYR A 138 -3.88 -1.73 -16.53
CA TYR A 138 -3.13 -1.57 -17.77
C TYR A 138 -3.14 -2.86 -18.56
N ASP A 139 -3.37 -2.76 -19.87
CA ASP A 139 -3.05 -3.85 -20.79
C ASP A 139 -1.52 -3.88 -21.00
N ILE A 140 -0.90 -4.99 -20.58
CA ILE A 140 0.53 -5.24 -20.70
C ILE A 140 0.85 -6.42 -21.63
N THR A 141 -0.05 -6.74 -22.56
CA THR A 141 0.13 -7.83 -23.51
C THR A 141 1.46 -7.71 -24.27
N GLY A 142 2.26 -8.77 -24.23
CA GLY A 142 3.60 -8.80 -24.84
C GLY A 142 4.72 -8.18 -24.01
N MET A 143 4.43 -7.66 -22.80
CA MET A 143 5.42 -7.15 -21.86
C MET A 143 5.61 -8.11 -20.68
N TRP A 144 6.84 -8.17 -20.14
CA TRP A 144 7.13 -8.90 -18.91
C TRP A 144 7.26 -7.91 -17.75
N VAL A 145 6.24 -7.88 -16.89
CA VAL A 145 6.20 -7.03 -15.70
C VAL A 145 6.00 -7.94 -14.48
N PRO A 146 6.94 -8.00 -13.52
CA PRO A 146 6.74 -8.77 -12.31
C PRO A 146 5.83 -8.05 -11.32
N SER A 147 4.96 -8.79 -10.63
CA SER A 147 4.25 -8.28 -9.46
C SER A 147 5.16 -8.20 -8.24
N VAL A 148 4.89 -7.26 -7.34
CA VAL A 148 5.55 -7.19 -6.04
C VAL A 148 5.23 -8.45 -5.25
N LYS A 149 6.21 -8.96 -4.51
CA LYS A 149 5.97 -10.06 -3.56
C LYS A 149 5.26 -9.51 -2.33
N ALA A 150 4.10 -10.07 -1.99
CA ALA A 150 3.41 -9.76 -0.75
C ALA A 150 3.85 -10.65 0.42
N GLY A 151 3.72 -10.12 1.63
CA GLY A 151 3.96 -10.85 2.86
C GLY A 151 3.31 -10.15 4.06
N PRO A 152 3.16 -10.82 5.21
CA PRO A 152 2.57 -10.20 6.39
C PRO A 152 3.49 -9.12 6.97
N PHE A 153 2.89 -8.13 7.64
CA PHE A 153 3.63 -7.25 8.54
C PHE A 153 3.91 -7.97 9.86
N ILE A 154 5.19 -8.05 10.25
CA ILE A 154 5.63 -8.67 11.50
C ILE A 154 6.54 -7.67 12.22
N ASP A 155 5.97 -6.98 13.21
CA ASP A 155 6.60 -6.07 14.18
C ASP A 155 7.31 -4.82 13.65
N LYS A 156 8.11 -4.93 12.58
CA LYS A 156 8.87 -3.83 11.99
C LYS A 156 9.03 -3.94 10.47
N GLY A 157 9.22 -2.81 9.82
CA GLY A 157 9.37 -2.70 8.38
C GLY A 157 9.64 -1.25 7.98
N VAL A 158 9.31 -0.89 6.75
CA VAL A 158 9.43 0.49 6.26
C VAL A 158 8.13 0.96 5.61
N ILE A 159 7.94 2.27 5.61
CA ILE A 159 6.83 2.95 4.94
C ILE A 159 7.38 3.92 3.89
N VAL A 160 6.70 3.97 2.75
CA VAL A 160 6.99 4.85 1.62
C VAL A 160 5.82 5.83 1.44
N PRO A 161 5.89 7.04 2.02
CA PRO A 161 4.81 8.02 1.92
C PRO A 161 4.76 8.77 0.60
N GLY A 162 5.88 8.86 -0.12
CA GLY A 162 6.01 9.73 -1.28
C GLY A 162 7.36 9.58 -1.98
N ILE A 163 7.54 10.39 -3.02
CA ILE A 163 8.77 10.51 -3.78
C ILE A 163 9.18 11.99 -3.74
N ASP A 164 10.42 12.27 -3.41
CA ASP A 164 11.00 13.62 -3.42
C ASP A 164 12.24 13.65 -4.30
N ASN A 165 12.33 14.64 -5.20
CA ASN A 165 13.41 14.78 -6.17
C ASN A 165 13.75 13.51 -6.99
N GLY A 166 12.75 12.66 -7.24
CA GLY A 166 12.93 11.40 -7.97
C GLY A 166 13.40 10.21 -7.12
N GLU A 167 13.54 10.38 -5.81
CA GLU A 167 13.89 9.31 -4.89
C GLU A 167 12.73 9.00 -3.92
N PRO A 168 12.43 7.72 -3.65
CA PRO A 168 11.40 7.37 -2.69
C PRO A 168 11.83 7.79 -1.28
N ILE A 169 10.93 8.44 -0.55
CA ILE A 169 11.12 8.67 0.88
C ILE A 169 10.87 7.34 1.58
N ILE A 170 11.85 6.80 2.30
CA ILE A 170 11.72 5.53 3.02
C ILE A 170 11.97 5.77 4.50
N MET A 171 11.01 5.38 5.34
CA MET A 171 11.09 5.59 6.79
C MET A 171 10.84 4.29 7.55
N PRO A 172 11.46 4.08 8.72
CA PRO A 172 11.12 2.97 9.59
C PRO A 172 9.64 2.98 9.98
N PHE A 173 9.03 1.79 10.00
CA PHE A 173 7.63 1.60 10.34
C PHE A 173 7.46 0.48 11.38
N TYR A 174 6.73 0.78 12.44
CA TYR A 174 6.52 -0.10 13.60
C TYR A 174 5.03 -0.34 13.88
N GLY A 175 4.20 -0.38 12.83
CA GLY A 175 2.77 -0.71 12.94
C GLY A 175 1.84 0.48 13.23
N ASN A 176 2.34 1.72 13.21
CA ASN A 176 1.53 2.91 13.51
C ASN A 176 1.27 3.77 12.26
N CYS A 177 0.03 3.79 11.77
CA CYS A 177 -0.40 4.59 10.62
C CYS A 177 -0.94 5.99 10.98
N THR A 178 -1.00 6.39 12.25
CA THR A 178 -1.64 7.67 12.65
C THR A 178 -0.87 8.89 12.18
N GLN A 179 0.43 8.74 11.94
CA GLN A 179 1.33 9.86 11.60
C GLN A 179 1.51 10.03 10.09
N THR A 180 1.46 8.92 9.34
CA THR A 180 1.90 8.90 7.94
C THR A 180 1.11 7.88 7.14
N SER A 181 0.60 8.31 5.99
CA SER A 181 0.05 7.41 4.95
C SER A 181 1.16 6.98 4.00
N GLY A 182 1.10 5.76 3.47
CA GLY A 182 2.15 5.25 2.59
C GLY A 182 2.02 3.76 2.28
N LEU A 183 2.85 3.30 1.37
CA LEU A 183 3.02 1.87 1.06
C LEU A 183 3.93 1.25 2.13
N VAL A 184 3.53 0.14 2.73
CA VAL A 184 4.25 -0.50 3.82
C VAL A 184 4.90 -1.78 3.32
N PHE A 185 6.17 -1.97 3.68
CA PHE A 185 6.95 -3.17 3.40
C PHE A 185 7.46 -3.76 4.71
N ASN A 186 7.49 -5.09 4.81
CA ASN A 186 7.99 -5.76 6.01
C ASN A 186 9.53 -5.76 6.07
N ASN A 187 10.10 -6.35 7.12
CA ASN A 187 11.53 -6.51 7.33
C ASN A 187 12.26 -7.41 6.29
N PHE A 188 11.55 -8.03 5.36
CA PHE A 188 12.11 -8.76 4.22
C PHE A 188 12.04 -7.97 2.90
N GLY A 189 11.37 -6.81 2.90
CA GLY A 189 11.12 -6.00 1.70
C GLY A 189 9.93 -6.49 0.88
N ASP A 190 9.12 -7.40 1.42
CA ASP A 190 7.85 -7.80 0.81
C ASP A 190 6.78 -6.74 1.11
N PHE A 191 5.87 -6.51 0.16
CA PHE A 191 4.75 -5.59 0.32
C PHE A 191 3.78 -6.11 1.39
N ALA A 192 3.63 -5.34 2.46
CA ALA A 192 2.88 -5.74 3.65
C ALA A 192 1.49 -5.11 3.74
N GLY A 193 1.24 -4.03 3.00
CA GLY A 193 -0.04 -3.34 2.99
C GLY A 193 0.13 -1.84 2.79
N VAL A 194 -0.88 -1.09 3.16
CA VAL A 194 -0.84 0.38 3.11
C VAL A 194 -1.32 1.00 4.41
N CYS A 195 -0.74 2.15 4.76
CA CYS A 195 -1.32 3.05 5.74
C CYS A 195 -2.16 4.09 5.00
N VAL A 196 -3.46 4.11 5.28
CA VAL A 196 -4.39 5.11 4.74
C VAL A 196 -5.36 5.55 5.83
N THR A 197 -5.59 6.86 5.96
CA THR A 197 -6.55 7.43 6.93
C THR A 197 -6.33 6.96 8.38
N GLY A 198 -5.07 6.86 8.80
CA GLY A 198 -4.71 6.44 10.16
C GLY A 198 -4.86 4.93 10.44
N LYS A 199 -5.20 4.12 9.44
CA LYS A 199 -5.40 2.67 9.58
C LYS A 199 -4.45 1.89 8.68
N PHE A 200 -3.97 0.76 9.19
CA PHE A 200 -3.22 -0.21 8.41
C PHE A 200 -4.19 -1.14 7.69
N VAL A 201 -4.04 -1.25 6.37
CA VAL A 201 -4.77 -2.20 5.54
C VAL A 201 -3.75 -3.23 5.04
N PRO A 202 -3.84 -4.50 5.47
CA PRO A 202 -2.83 -5.50 5.16
C PRO A 202 -2.90 -5.96 3.68
N SER A 203 -1.78 -6.43 3.15
CA SER A 203 -1.65 -6.83 1.75
C SER A 203 -2.54 -8.01 1.36
N ASP A 204 -2.75 -8.97 2.26
CA ASP A 204 -3.66 -10.11 2.04
C ASP A 204 -5.09 -9.66 1.73
N PHE A 205 -5.60 -8.65 2.46
CA PHE A 205 -6.89 -8.04 2.16
C PHE A 205 -6.86 -7.34 0.80
N ILE A 206 -5.82 -6.56 0.50
CA ILE A 206 -5.70 -5.79 -0.75
C ILE A 206 -5.64 -6.72 -1.97
N GLU A 207 -4.91 -7.83 -1.90
CA GLU A 207 -4.80 -8.80 -3.00
C GLU A 207 -6.14 -9.47 -3.33
N THR A 208 -7.00 -9.64 -2.32
CA THR A 208 -8.35 -10.21 -2.50
C THR A 208 -9.38 -9.20 -3.01
N LEU A 209 -9.02 -7.92 -3.18
CA LEU A 209 -9.93 -6.92 -3.71
C LEU A 209 -10.39 -7.29 -5.13
N ASN A 210 -11.71 -7.31 -5.28
CA ASN A 210 -12.35 -7.50 -6.58
C ASN A 210 -12.62 -6.12 -7.22
N PRO A 211 -11.97 -5.78 -8.35
CA PRO A 211 -12.16 -4.50 -9.03
C PRO A 211 -13.63 -4.19 -9.36
N SER A 212 -14.46 -5.22 -9.63
CA SER A 212 -15.88 -5.05 -9.92
C SER A 212 -16.71 -4.51 -8.75
N THR A 213 -16.18 -4.55 -7.53
CA THR A 213 -16.83 -4.00 -6.32
C THR A 213 -16.39 -2.57 -6.00
N CYS A 214 -15.40 -2.07 -6.72
CA CYS A 214 -14.85 -0.73 -6.54
C CYS A 214 -15.52 0.28 -7.48
N ILE A 215 -15.37 1.57 -7.19
CA ILE A 215 -15.97 2.64 -8.01
C ILE A 215 -15.07 2.86 -9.24
N PRO A 216 -15.56 2.64 -10.48
CA PRO A 216 -14.79 2.97 -11.68
C PRO A 216 -14.69 4.50 -11.85
N LEU A 217 -13.48 5.02 -12.10
CA LEU A 217 -13.25 6.46 -12.29
C LEU A 217 -13.15 6.88 -13.75
N LEU A 218 -12.70 5.99 -14.63
CA LEU A 218 -12.77 6.20 -16.08
C LEU A 218 -14.08 5.59 -16.58
N HIS A 219 -14.81 6.32 -17.42
CA HIS A 219 -15.91 5.74 -18.18
C HIS A 219 -15.37 5.42 -19.58
N PRO A 220 -15.64 4.23 -20.14
CA PRO A 220 -15.41 4.03 -21.56
C PRO A 220 -16.32 5.00 -22.32
N GLU A 221 -15.72 5.87 -23.14
CA GLU A 221 -16.46 6.56 -24.19
C GLU A 221 -17.08 5.49 -25.08
N ASN A 222 -18.39 5.29 -24.97
CA ASN A 222 -19.11 4.59 -26.03
C ASN A 222 -19.15 5.51 -27.24
N GLU A 223 -18.27 5.25 -28.21
CA GLU A 223 -18.45 5.67 -29.60
C GLU A 223 -19.74 5.06 -30.15
N THR A 224 -20.84 5.82 -30.16
CA THR A 224 -21.82 5.85 -31.27
C THR A 224 -22.84 6.98 -31.07
N GLU A 225 -22.59 8.14 -31.68
CA GLU A 225 -23.67 8.84 -32.39
C GLU A 225 -23.17 9.24 -33.78
N ASN A 226 -23.72 8.53 -34.75
CA ASN A 226 -23.49 8.69 -36.18
C ASN A 226 -23.75 10.13 -36.62
N ALA A 227 -22.84 10.64 -37.44
CA ALA A 227 -23.18 11.65 -38.42
C ALA A 227 -24.25 11.09 -39.37
N THR A 228 -25.46 11.64 -39.31
CA THR A 228 -26.35 11.68 -40.47
C THR A 228 -27.19 12.95 -40.40
N GLY A 229 -26.86 13.91 -41.26
CA GLY A 229 -27.73 15.06 -41.48
C GLY A 229 -28.96 14.68 -42.31
N SER A 230 -30.12 15.22 -41.94
CA SER A 230 -31.22 15.58 -42.86
C SER A 230 -32.31 16.42 -42.15
N VAL A 231 -32.12 17.75 -42.16
CA VAL A 231 -33.04 18.80 -42.66
C VAL A 231 -34.55 18.81 -42.26
N THR A 232 -34.93 19.85 -41.46
CA THR A 232 -36.20 20.65 -41.31
C THR A 232 -37.57 19.96 -41.07
N ASN A 233 -38.50 20.47 -40.26
CA ASN A 233 -38.95 21.87 -40.04
C ASN A 233 -39.85 22.04 -38.78
N SER A 234 -39.79 23.23 -38.13
CA SER A 234 -40.83 24.06 -37.44
C SER A 234 -41.87 23.40 -36.51
N THR A 235 -42.33 23.91 -35.34
CA THR A 235 -42.58 25.24 -34.73
C THR A 235 -43.00 24.91 -33.26
N THR A 236 -42.77 25.66 -32.18
CA THR A 236 -43.41 26.93 -31.77
C THR A 236 -42.89 27.33 -30.36
N ALA A 237 -42.75 28.64 -30.13
CA ALA A 237 -42.70 29.46 -28.91
C ALA A 237 -42.81 28.78 -27.51
N THR A 238 -42.14 29.26 -26.45
CA THR A 238 -42.42 30.57 -25.82
C THR A 238 -41.32 30.96 -24.82
N VAL A 239 -40.86 32.20 -24.92
CA VAL A 239 -39.99 32.93 -23.96
C VAL A 239 -40.87 33.64 -22.92
N PRO A 240 -40.42 33.84 -21.67
CA PRO A 240 -40.77 35.03 -20.94
C PRO A 240 -39.53 35.87 -20.61
N THR A 241 -39.57 37.12 -21.04
CA THR A 241 -38.64 38.18 -20.68
C THR A 241 -39.25 39.07 -19.59
N LEU A 242 -38.35 39.72 -18.85
CA LEU A 242 -38.45 41.06 -18.24
C LEU A 242 -38.82 41.12 -16.74
N ASN A 243 -37.87 41.63 -15.95
CA ASN A 243 -38.04 43.01 -15.51
C ASN A 243 -36.71 43.73 -15.25
N ARG A 244 -36.71 44.98 -15.71
CA ARG A 244 -35.64 45.97 -15.76
C ARG A 244 -36.00 47.08 -14.78
N THR A 245 -35.04 47.58 -14.01
CA THR A 245 -35.12 48.93 -13.43
C THR A 245 -33.79 49.64 -13.61
N ASN A 246 -33.84 50.75 -14.35
CA ASN A 246 -32.75 51.69 -14.59
C ASN A 246 -32.60 52.65 -13.39
N ILE A 247 -31.38 53.11 -13.12
CA ILE A 247 -31.12 54.46 -12.58
C ILE A 247 -30.02 55.10 -13.45
N THR A 248 -30.21 56.38 -13.77
CA THR A 248 -29.61 57.13 -14.86
C THR A 248 -28.60 58.18 -14.37
N THR A 249 -27.53 58.35 -15.16
CA THR A 249 -26.75 59.58 -15.48
C THR A 249 -25.91 60.34 -14.44
N GLY A 250 -24.67 60.63 -14.87
CA GLY A 250 -23.87 61.78 -14.44
C GLY A 250 -22.45 61.77 -15.01
N ASN A 251 -22.26 62.21 -16.26
CA ASN A 251 -20.94 62.57 -16.80
C ASN A 251 -20.47 63.90 -16.19
N ASN A 252 -19.19 64.01 -15.84
CA ASN A 252 -18.43 65.25 -16.03
C ASN A 252 -16.93 64.98 -16.13
N ILE A 253 -16.34 65.58 -17.16
CA ILE A 253 -14.94 65.62 -17.55
C ILE A 253 -14.21 66.65 -16.68
N THR A 254 -12.98 66.39 -16.22
CA THR A 254 -11.92 67.42 -16.19
C THR A 254 -10.53 66.79 -16.27
N GLN A 255 -9.70 67.42 -17.11
CA GLN A 255 -8.31 67.15 -17.44
C GLN A 255 -7.32 67.53 -16.31
N ASN A 256 -6.15 66.88 -16.33
CA ASN A 256 -4.78 67.46 -16.22
C ASN A 256 -3.81 66.25 -16.31
N GLY A 257 -2.88 66.12 -17.26
CA GLY A 257 -1.76 67.03 -17.54
C GLY A 257 -0.83 67.03 -16.33
N THR A 258 0.35 66.42 -16.27
CA THR A 258 1.53 66.75 -17.10
C THR A 258 2.67 65.72 -16.89
N THR A 259 3.47 65.63 -17.94
CA THR A 259 4.69 64.90 -18.34
C THR A 259 5.94 64.83 -17.43
N ASN A 260 6.72 63.76 -17.72
CA ASN A 260 8.19 63.63 -17.92
C ASN A 260 9.21 63.66 -16.76
N GLN A 261 10.02 62.59 -16.67
CA GLN A 261 11.47 62.49 -16.98
C GLN A 261 11.98 61.15 -16.40
N ASP A 262 12.38 60.14 -17.18
CA ASP A 262 13.68 59.97 -17.86
C ASP A 262 14.91 60.22 -16.95
N SER A 263 15.56 59.13 -16.52
CA SER A 263 17.00 58.90 -16.73
C SER A 263 17.48 57.61 -16.05
N THR A 264 18.13 56.77 -16.85
CA THR A 264 19.20 55.82 -16.55
C THR A 264 20.18 56.30 -15.45
N GLU A 265 20.74 55.38 -14.65
CA GLU A 265 22.21 55.05 -14.58
C GLU A 265 22.62 54.36 -13.24
N GLU A 266 23.50 53.36 -13.40
CA GLU A 266 24.50 52.79 -12.47
C GLU A 266 24.25 52.57 -10.96
N LYS A 267 24.27 51.29 -10.54
CA LYS A 267 25.44 50.65 -9.89
C LYS A 267 25.29 49.14 -9.78
#